data_AF-A0A8J5K0V9-F1
#
_entry.id   AF-A0A8J5K0V9-F1
#
_cell.length_a   1.000
_cell.length_b   1.000
_cell.length_c   1.000
_cell.angle_alpha   90.00
_cell.angle_beta   90.00
_cell.angle_gamma   90.00
#
_symmetry.space_group_name_H-M   'P 1'
#
loop_
_entity.id
_entity.type
_entity.pdbx_description
1 polymer ?
#
loop_
_entity_poly.entity_id
_entity_poly.type
_entity_poly.pdbx_seq_one_letter_code
_entity_poly.pdbx_strand_id
1 'polypeptide(L)'
;HLFILNHVLRCPPGVGTWAPSYIQIGGPWEQDGIDGGVCGGMLGCWPLDHALTVLSTILNPVKAREDFLHHLKETALPSQVDEDKNLSEDKNDNVWVVVDSSGEEEEDPAQLWARFNENDVVQILNQVPFKEIFQHILLIKEEDGSLNYDVSCTSHQGFMKLFAFATHLLQLFRTGLATYSQVRYRGATKRICRLLRHTVEYITDHWQSFLSLHQYSLSHSTAMSQAVAHLESLQVSYCVVF
;
A
#
# COMPACT_ATOMS: atom_id res chain seq x y z
N HIS A 1 -2.63 -10.25 -15.26
CA HIS A 1 -1.76 -9.54 -14.29
C HIS A 1 -1.75 -10.20 -12.91
N LEU A 2 -2.86 -10.23 -12.15
CA LEU A 2 -2.89 -10.81 -10.79
C LEU A 2 -2.43 -12.27 -10.68
N PHE A 3 -2.68 -13.10 -11.70
CA PHE A 3 -2.17 -14.47 -11.76
C PHE A 3 -0.64 -14.51 -11.65
N ILE A 4 0.07 -13.72 -12.45
CA ILE A 4 1.54 -13.64 -12.46
C ILE A 4 2.04 -13.13 -11.12
N LEU A 5 1.44 -12.05 -10.60
CA LEU A 5 1.79 -11.51 -9.29
C LEU A 5 1.67 -12.57 -8.18
N ASN A 6 0.55 -13.30 -8.13
CA ASN A 6 0.36 -14.35 -7.13
C ASN A 6 1.38 -15.50 -7.26
N HIS A 7 1.86 -15.78 -8.47
CA HIS A 7 2.92 -16.77 -8.69
C HIS A 7 4.28 -16.25 -8.22
N VAL A 8 4.64 -15.02 -8.59
CA VAL A 8 5.87 -14.36 -8.12
C VAL A 8 5.91 -14.31 -6.60
N LEU A 9 4.78 -13.95 -5.98
CA LEU A 9 4.63 -13.89 -4.52
C LEU A 9 4.70 -15.25 -3.83
N ARG A 10 4.77 -16.37 -4.56
CA ARG A 10 5.01 -17.73 -4.03
C ARG A 10 6.39 -18.28 -4.36
N CYS A 11 7.17 -17.58 -5.19
CA CYS A 11 8.52 -18.01 -5.53
C CYS A 11 9.50 -17.82 -4.33
N PRO A 12 10.60 -18.60 -4.28
CA PRO A 12 11.71 -18.37 -3.35
C PRO A 12 12.27 -16.94 -3.43
N PRO A 13 13.07 -16.49 -2.44
CA PRO A 13 13.73 -15.19 -2.49
C PRO A 13 14.60 -15.00 -3.74
N GLY A 14 14.78 -13.74 -4.16
CA GLY A 14 15.55 -13.35 -5.34
C GLY A 14 14.71 -12.86 -6.53
N VAL A 15 13.38 -12.88 -6.41
CA VAL A 15 12.45 -12.41 -7.45
C VAL A 15 12.64 -10.95 -7.83
N GLY A 16 13.14 -10.10 -6.93
CA GLY A 16 13.32 -8.67 -7.18
C GLY A 16 14.28 -8.33 -8.33
N THR A 17 15.08 -9.30 -8.78
CA THR A 17 16.01 -9.10 -9.90
C THR A 17 15.38 -9.28 -11.28
N TRP A 18 14.27 -10.02 -11.38
CA TRP A 18 13.68 -10.39 -12.67
C TRP A 18 12.17 -10.19 -12.74
N ALA A 19 11.44 -10.37 -11.64
CA ALA A 19 9.99 -10.31 -11.62
C ALA A 19 9.38 -8.92 -11.88
N PRO A 20 10.02 -7.79 -11.48
CA PRO A 20 9.44 -6.46 -11.68
C PRO A 20 9.01 -6.18 -13.12
N SER A 21 9.77 -6.63 -14.12
CA SER A 21 9.46 -6.41 -15.54
C SER A 21 8.14 -7.08 -15.99
N TYR A 22 7.67 -8.09 -15.26
CA TYR A 22 6.42 -8.81 -15.52
C TYR A 22 5.23 -8.26 -14.72
N ILE A 23 5.49 -7.39 -13.73
CA ILE A 23 4.47 -6.76 -12.89
C ILE A 23 4.33 -5.32 -13.36
N GLN A 24 3.62 -5.14 -14.47
CA GLN A 24 3.34 -3.82 -15.04
C GLN A 24 1.90 -3.46 -14.68
N ILE A 25 1.74 -2.59 -13.69
CA ILE A 25 0.43 -2.00 -13.37
C ILE A 25 0.23 -0.86 -14.36
N GLY A 26 -0.71 -1.05 -15.28
CA GLY A 26 -0.96 -0.08 -16.35
C GLY A 26 -1.31 1.31 -15.80
N GLY A 27 -0.84 2.34 -16.48
CA GLY A 27 -1.26 3.72 -16.32
C GLY A 27 -1.46 4.36 -17.70
N PRO A 28 -2.73 4.55 -18.08
CA PRO A 28 -3.21 5.90 -18.31
C PRO A 28 -4.49 6.12 -17.49
N TRP A 29 -4.36 7.03 -16.52
CA TRP A 29 -5.44 7.43 -15.60
C TRP A 29 -6.29 8.57 -16.19
N GLU A 30 -5.95 8.94 -17.43
CA GLU A 30 -6.68 9.83 -18.30
C GLU A 30 -7.77 9.02 -19.01
N GLN A 31 -9.02 9.47 -18.88
CA GLN A 31 -10.06 9.02 -19.77
C GLN A 31 -9.73 9.52 -21.17
N ASP A 32 -9.65 8.58 -22.12
CA ASP A 32 -9.91 8.85 -23.52
C ASP A 32 -11.13 9.77 -23.64
N GLY A 33 -10.93 10.92 -24.28
CA GLY A 33 -12.02 11.74 -24.79
C GLY A 33 -12.72 11.04 -25.94
N ILE A 34 -13.48 9.97 -25.66
CA ILE A 34 -14.35 9.31 -26.64
C ILE A 34 -15.65 8.88 -25.95
N ASP A 35 -16.73 9.57 -26.31
CA ASP A 35 -18.12 9.13 -26.36
C ASP A 35 -18.54 7.93 -25.49
N GLY A 36 -19.26 8.23 -24.41
CA GLY A 36 -20.34 7.36 -23.93
C GLY A 36 -19.93 5.98 -23.40
N GLY A 37 -19.10 5.90 -22.37
CA GLY A 37 -18.84 4.65 -21.67
C GLY A 37 -18.31 4.89 -20.25
N VAL A 38 -19.16 4.67 -19.26
CA VAL A 38 -18.91 4.87 -17.82
C VAL A 38 -17.60 4.23 -17.36
N CYS A 39 -16.54 5.03 -17.20
CA CYS A 39 -15.50 4.77 -16.20
C CYS A 39 -15.71 5.79 -15.07
N GLY A 40 -16.07 5.31 -13.89
CA GLY A 40 -16.66 6.15 -12.85
C GLY A 40 -15.68 7.17 -12.27
N GLY A 41 -15.92 8.45 -12.53
CA GLY A 41 -15.39 9.61 -11.78
C GLY A 41 -13.94 9.54 -11.25
N MET A 42 -13.68 10.32 -10.20
CA MET A 42 -12.42 10.33 -9.42
C MET A 42 -12.09 8.96 -8.77
N LEU A 43 -13.11 8.12 -8.55
CA LEU A 43 -13.06 6.87 -7.79
C LEU A 43 -14.01 5.84 -8.40
N GLY A 44 -13.59 4.57 -8.45
CA GLY A 44 -14.33 3.47 -9.06
C GLY A 44 -14.03 3.26 -10.55
N CYS A 45 -12.90 3.76 -11.02
CA CYS A 45 -12.37 3.42 -12.33
C CYS A 45 -11.54 2.12 -12.25
N TRP A 46 -11.63 1.29 -13.29
CA TRP A 46 -10.95 -0.01 -13.35
C TRP A 46 -9.43 0.08 -13.08
N PRO A 47 -8.67 1.06 -13.61
CA PRO A 47 -7.25 1.17 -13.31
C PRO A 47 -6.97 1.35 -11.81
N LEU A 48 -7.80 2.14 -11.10
CA LEU A 48 -7.64 2.40 -9.67
C LEU A 48 -7.90 1.17 -8.84
N ASP A 49 -9.02 0.53 -9.12
CA ASP A 49 -9.41 -0.69 -8.43
C ASP A 49 -8.37 -1.79 -8.66
N HIS A 50 -7.82 -1.87 -9.88
CA HIS A 50 -6.76 -2.80 -10.20
C HIS A 50 -5.47 -2.50 -9.42
N ALA A 51 -5.01 -1.26 -9.39
CA ALA A 51 -3.81 -0.87 -8.66
C ALA A 51 -3.96 -1.09 -7.15
N LEU A 52 -5.12 -0.77 -6.57
CA LEU A 52 -5.44 -1.08 -5.17
C LEU A 52 -5.46 -2.59 -4.90
N THR A 53 -6.01 -3.38 -5.82
CA THR A 53 -6.03 -4.85 -5.69
C THR A 53 -4.62 -5.41 -5.72
N VAL A 54 -3.75 -4.91 -6.60
CA VAL A 54 -2.33 -5.30 -6.65
C VAL A 54 -1.61 -4.90 -5.36
N LEU A 55 -1.78 -3.66 -4.92
CA LEU A 55 -1.20 -3.18 -3.66
C LEU A 55 -1.65 -4.04 -2.47
N SER A 56 -2.95 -4.32 -2.37
CA SER A 56 -3.50 -5.21 -1.35
C SER A 56 -2.88 -6.61 -1.42
N THR A 57 -2.71 -7.16 -2.63
CA THR A 57 -2.07 -8.47 -2.82
C THR A 57 -0.61 -8.47 -2.35
N ILE A 58 0.13 -7.38 -2.56
CA ILE A 58 1.54 -7.23 -2.15
C ILE A 58 1.67 -7.04 -0.63
N LEU A 59 0.76 -6.29 -0.01
CA LEU A 59 0.85 -5.93 1.42
C LEU A 59 0.25 -6.98 2.36
N ASN A 60 -0.53 -7.93 1.84
CA ASN A 60 -1.08 -9.03 2.62
C ASN A 60 -0.11 -10.22 2.71
N PRO A 61 -0.14 -10.99 3.82
CA PRO A 61 0.59 -12.25 3.90
C PRO A 61 0.16 -13.22 2.80
N VAL A 62 1.13 -13.88 2.17
CA VAL A 62 0.86 -14.82 1.08
C VAL A 62 0.36 -16.15 1.65
N LYS A 63 -0.90 -16.47 1.40
CA LYS A 63 -1.54 -17.69 1.89
C LYS A 63 -0.82 -18.96 1.44
N ALA A 64 -0.56 -19.86 2.38
CA ALA A 64 0.07 -21.18 2.16
C ALA A 64 1.42 -21.12 1.41
N ARG A 65 2.15 -20.00 1.54
CA ARG A 65 3.45 -19.82 0.89
C ARG A 65 4.48 -20.82 1.40
N GLU A 66 4.56 -21.01 2.71
CA GLU A 66 5.52 -21.92 3.33
C GLU A 66 5.26 -23.38 2.91
N ASP A 67 4.01 -23.82 2.95
CA ASP A 67 3.61 -25.16 2.48
C ASP A 67 3.98 -25.37 1.01
N PHE A 68 3.70 -24.39 0.13
CA PHE A 68 4.03 -24.48 -1.28
C PHE A 68 5.55 -24.60 -1.51
N LEU A 69 6.33 -23.78 -0.79
CA LEU A 69 7.78 -23.78 -0.88
C LEU A 69 8.39 -25.07 -0.33
N HIS A 70 7.77 -25.68 0.69
CA HIS A 70 8.22 -26.97 1.23
C HIS A 70 8.11 -28.07 0.18
N HIS A 71 6.95 -28.21 -0.44
CA HIS A 71 6.75 -29.18 -1.53
C HIS A 71 7.69 -28.92 -2.71
N LEU A 72 7.93 -27.66 -3.06
CA LEU A 72 8.86 -27.29 -4.13
C LEU A 72 10.29 -27.70 -3.77
N LYS A 73 10.72 -27.49 -2.52
CA LYS A 73 12.04 -27.90 -2.03
C LYS A 73 12.21 -29.41 -2.11
N GLU A 74 11.20 -30.18 -1.72
CA GLU A 74 11.23 -31.66 -1.78
C GLU A 74 11.19 -32.21 -3.21
N THR A 75 10.49 -31.52 -4.12
CA THR A 75 10.25 -32.03 -5.48
C THR A 75 11.28 -31.54 -6.50
N ALA A 76 11.74 -30.29 -6.39
CA ALA A 76 12.54 -29.62 -7.42
C ALA A 76 14.03 -29.50 -7.07
N LEU A 77 14.42 -29.58 -5.80
CA LEU A 77 15.83 -29.74 -5.44
C LEU A 77 16.10 -31.24 -5.25
N PRO A 78 16.97 -31.87 -6.06
CA PRO A 78 17.41 -33.22 -5.77
C PRO A 78 18.02 -33.24 -4.38
N SER A 79 17.55 -34.17 -3.57
CA SER A 79 18.02 -34.47 -2.22
C SER A 79 19.53 -34.29 -2.13
N GLN A 80 20.01 -33.23 -1.48
CA GLN A 80 21.35 -33.22 -0.87
C GLN A 80 21.35 -34.12 0.38
N VAL A 81 20.73 -35.29 0.26
CA VAL A 81 20.54 -36.26 1.32
C VAL A 81 21.23 -37.53 0.87
N ASP A 82 22.55 -37.46 0.74
CA ASP A 82 23.43 -38.63 0.81
C ASP A 82 24.73 -38.38 1.60
N GLU A 83 24.97 -37.19 2.20
CA GLU A 83 26.16 -36.99 3.05
C GLU A 83 25.90 -36.88 4.57
N ASP A 84 24.71 -36.48 5.03
CA ASP A 84 24.49 -36.21 6.48
C ASP A 84 23.44 -37.10 7.17
N LYS A 85 23.12 -38.27 6.63
CA LYS A 85 22.19 -39.23 7.27
C LYS A 85 22.81 -40.08 8.40
N ASN A 86 23.98 -39.71 8.92
CA ASN A 86 24.71 -40.46 9.95
C ASN A 86 24.93 -39.69 11.27
N LEU A 87 24.12 -38.68 11.60
CA LEU A 87 24.19 -38.01 12.91
C LEU A 87 22.81 -37.94 13.58
N SER A 88 22.42 -39.11 14.10
CA SER A 88 21.85 -39.35 15.44
C SER A 88 20.63 -38.53 15.93
N GLU A 89 19.61 -39.29 16.30
CA GLU A 89 18.31 -39.02 16.93
C GLU A 89 18.28 -38.23 18.26
N ASP A 90 19.27 -37.40 18.62
CA ASP A 90 19.34 -36.74 19.95
C ASP A 90 19.54 -35.20 19.88
N LYS A 91 18.60 -34.46 19.29
CA LYS A 91 18.60 -32.98 19.36
C LYS A 91 17.23 -32.38 19.66
N ASN A 92 16.59 -32.85 20.74
CA ASN A 92 15.39 -32.20 21.27
C ASN A 92 15.61 -31.42 22.57
N ASP A 93 16.87 -31.17 22.97
CA ASP A 93 17.18 -30.33 24.12
C ASP A 93 18.10 -29.17 23.72
N ASN A 94 17.66 -27.95 24.03
CA ASN A 94 18.37 -26.67 23.95
C ASN A 94 18.55 -26.01 22.57
N VAL A 95 17.44 -25.66 21.91
CA VAL A 95 17.45 -24.50 21.00
C VAL A 95 17.38 -23.24 21.86
N TRP A 96 18.54 -22.67 22.21
CA TRP A 96 18.62 -21.33 22.77
C TRP A 96 18.47 -20.33 21.62
N VAL A 97 17.35 -19.63 21.57
CA VAL A 97 17.17 -18.48 20.67
C VAL A 97 17.89 -17.30 21.30
N VAL A 98 18.97 -16.82 20.67
CA VAL A 98 19.62 -15.58 21.09
C VAL A 98 18.68 -14.44 20.71
N VAL A 99 18.13 -13.77 21.71
CA VAL A 99 17.31 -12.58 21.50
C VAL A 99 18.26 -11.39 21.43
N ASP A 100 18.17 -10.60 20.37
CA ASP A 100 18.98 -9.40 20.25
C ASP A 100 18.58 -8.35 21.30
N SER A 101 19.37 -7.28 21.47
CA SER A 101 19.02 -6.19 22.40
C SER A 101 17.73 -5.44 22.02
N SER A 102 17.16 -5.70 20.84
CA SER A 102 15.88 -5.17 20.36
C SER A 102 14.70 -6.04 20.78
N GLY A 103 14.92 -7.23 21.34
CA GLY A 103 13.85 -8.16 21.73
C GLY A 103 13.33 -9.03 20.58
N GLU A 104 14.00 -9.03 19.42
CA GLU A 104 13.62 -9.90 18.30
C GLU A 104 14.30 -11.27 18.44
N GLU A 105 13.52 -12.34 18.24
CA GLU A 105 14.06 -13.68 18.08
C GLU A 105 15.01 -13.69 16.87
N GLU A 106 16.27 -14.09 17.06
CA GLU A 106 17.20 -14.30 15.94
C GLU A 106 16.52 -15.20 14.90
N GLU A 107 16.48 -14.72 13.65
CA GLU A 107 15.75 -15.41 12.59
C GLU A 107 16.25 -16.85 12.43
N ASP A 108 15.36 -17.83 12.59
CA ASP A 108 15.69 -19.24 12.39
C ASP A 108 16.34 -19.43 11.01
N PRO A 109 17.63 -19.82 10.95
CA PRO A 109 18.33 -20.03 9.68
C PRO A 109 17.61 -21.04 8.78
N ALA A 110 16.86 -21.99 9.38
CA ALA A 110 16.07 -22.98 8.67
C ALA A 110 14.83 -22.39 7.96
N GLN A 111 14.44 -21.14 8.22
CA GLN A 111 13.30 -20.46 7.59
C GLN A 111 13.71 -19.39 6.57
N LEU A 112 14.99 -18.99 6.54
CA LEU A 112 15.48 -17.93 5.66
C LEU A 112 15.24 -18.20 4.17
N TRP A 113 15.28 -19.46 3.76
CA TRP A 113 15.05 -19.88 2.38
C TRP A 113 13.61 -19.63 1.89
N ALA A 114 12.63 -19.50 2.78
CA ALA A 114 11.23 -19.30 2.43
C ALA A 114 10.81 -17.81 2.42
N ARG A 115 11.56 -16.97 3.16
CA ARG A 115 11.26 -15.54 3.34
C ARG A 115 11.89 -14.71 2.23
N PHE A 116 11.21 -13.64 1.82
CA PHE A 116 11.74 -12.72 0.81
C PHE A 116 12.96 -11.95 1.32
N ASN A 117 13.82 -11.53 0.40
CA ASN A 117 14.84 -10.53 0.71
C ASN A 117 14.21 -9.13 0.67
N GLU A 118 14.85 -8.16 1.34
CA GLU A 118 14.39 -6.78 1.34
C GLU A 118 14.18 -6.24 -0.09
N ASN A 119 15.15 -6.52 -0.98
CA ASN A 119 15.09 -6.10 -2.37
C ASN A 119 13.87 -6.67 -3.10
N ASP A 120 13.45 -7.91 -2.81
CA ASP A 120 12.28 -8.50 -3.46
C ASP A 120 11.01 -7.68 -3.18
N VAL A 121 10.77 -7.38 -1.90
CA VAL A 121 9.61 -6.60 -1.46
C VAL A 121 9.67 -5.18 -2.02
N VAL A 122 10.84 -4.54 -1.96
CA VAL A 122 11.03 -3.17 -2.46
C VAL A 122 10.76 -3.08 -3.96
N GLN A 123 11.31 -4.00 -4.76
CA GLN A 123 11.17 -3.94 -6.22
C GLN A 123 9.75 -4.24 -6.67
N ILE A 124 9.07 -5.17 -6.00
CA ILE A 124 7.65 -5.46 -6.26
C ILE A 124 6.78 -4.26 -5.88
N LEU A 125 7.02 -3.64 -4.72
CA LEU A 125 6.26 -2.46 -4.27
C LEU A 125 6.45 -1.25 -5.20
N ASN A 126 7.65 -1.08 -5.79
CA ASN A 126 7.94 -0.01 -6.75
C ASN A 126 7.13 -0.10 -8.04
N GLN A 127 6.51 -1.24 -8.33
CA GLN A 127 5.65 -1.37 -9.51
C GLN A 127 4.28 -0.71 -9.31
N VAL A 128 3.94 -0.32 -8.08
CA VAL A 128 2.71 0.42 -7.78
C VAL A 128 2.86 1.88 -8.20
N PRO A 129 2.01 2.40 -9.11
CA PRO A 129 2.10 3.75 -9.66
C PRO A 129 1.51 4.77 -8.67
N PHE A 130 2.14 4.92 -7.50
CA PHE A 130 1.64 5.78 -6.43
C PHE A 130 1.51 7.24 -6.87
N LYS A 131 2.45 7.74 -7.68
CA LYS A 131 2.42 9.10 -8.19
C LYS A 131 1.12 9.33 -8.97
N GLU A 132 0.83 8.43 -9.89
CA GLU A 132 -0.31 8.51 -10.79
C GLU A 132 -1.63 8.29 -10.04
N ILE A 133 -1.65 7.39 -9.05
CA ILE A 133 -2.79 7.22 -8.13
C ILE A 133 -3.08 8.53 -7.41
N PHE A 134 -2.07 9.18 -6.81
CA PHE A 134 -2.27 10.44 -6.10
C PHE A 134 -2.69 11.57 -7.04
N GLN A 135 -2.11 11.66 -8.23
CA GLN A 135 -2.53 12.63 -9.24
C GLN A 135 -4.01 12.43 -9.62
N HIS A 136 -4.42 11.18 -9.87
CA HIS A 136 -5.79 10.85 -10.26
C HIS A 136 -6.81 11.18 -9.15
N ILE A 137 -6.58 10.73 -7.91
CA ILE A 137 -7.54 10.95 -6.81
C ILE A 137 -7.62 12.42 -6.37
N LEU A 138 -6.55 13.20 -6.58
CA LEU A 138 -6.51 14.63 -6.30
C LEU A 138 -6.95 15.49 -7.50
N LEU A 139 -7.37 14.85 -8.60
CA LEU A 139 -7.81 15.51 -9.83
C LEU A 139 -6.74 16.45 -10.43
N ILE A 140 -5.46 16.12 -10.22
CA ILE A 140 -4.34 16.86 -10.81
C ILE A 140 -4.24 16.47 -12.28
N LYS A 141 -4.27 17.48 -13.15
CA LYS A 141 -4.14 17.28 -14.59
C LYS A 141 -2.74 17.66 -15.03
N GLU A 142 -2.21 16.94 -16.01
CA GLU A 142 -1.00 17.32 -16.71
C GLU A 142 -1.40 18.05 -17.99
N GLU A 143 -1.06 19.34 -18.10
CA GLU A 143 -1.37 20.17 -19.26
C GLU A 143 -0.09 20.91 -19.65
N ASP A 144 0.32 20.77 -20.91
CA ASP A 144 1.55 21.36 -21.47
C ASP A 144 2.84 21.05 -20.66
N GLY A 145 2.90 19.89 -20.02
CA GLY A 145 4.04 19.45 -19.19
C GLY A 145 4.08 20.10 -17.80
N SER A 146 3.02 20.82 -17.40
CA SER A 146 2.82 21.36 -16.06
C SER A 146 1.73 20.58 -15.32
N LEU A 147 1.92 20.39 -14.01
CA LEU A 147 0.89 19.82 -13.14
C LEU A 147 -0.05 20.91 -12.65
N ASN A 148 -1.28 20.88 -13.12
CA ASN A 148 -2.33 21.82 -12.76
C ASN A 148 -3.22 21.18 -11.68
N TYR A 149 -3.14 21.75 -10.48
CA TYR A 149 -3.97 21.40 -9.34
C TYR A 149 -5.05 22.47 -9.14
N ASP A 150 -6.31 22.06 -9.17
CA ASP A 150 -7.45 22.93 -8.90
C ASP A 150 -8.45 22.23 -7.97
N VAL A 151 -8.56 22.75 -6.75
CA VAL A 151 -9.46 22.21 -5.72
C VAL A 151 -10.94 22.44 -6.06
N SER A 152 -11.28 23.38 -6.94
CA SER A 152 -12.66 23.65 -7.35
C SER A 152 -13.28 22.49 -8.14
N CYS A 153 -12.46 21.62 -8.71
CA CYS A 153 -12.89 20.41 -9.39
C CYS A 153 -13.45 19.34 -8.44
N THR A 154 -13.17 19.45 -7.13
CA THR A 154 -13.65 18.50 -6.12
C THR A 154 -15.04 18.89 -5.62
N SER A 155 -16.02 17.99 -5.79
CA SER A 155 -17.34 18.15 -5.15
C SER A 155 -17.32 17.68 -3.69
N HIS A 156 -18.27 18.15 -2.86
CA HIS A 156 -18.45 17.65 -1.48
C HIS A 156 -18.56 16.11 -1.41
N GLN A 157 -19.30 15.50 -2.35
CA GLN A 157 -19.40 14.04 -2.43
C GLN A 157 -18.06 13.40 -2.85
N GLY A 158 -17.34 14.02 -3.78
CA GLY A 158 -15.99 13.60 -4.18
C GLY A 158 -15.03 13.62 -2.99
N PHE A 159 -15.07 14.67 -2.19
CA PHE A 159 -14.27 14.80 -0.97
C PHE A 159 -14.61 13.71 0.07
N MET A 160 -15.88 13.40 0.30
CA MET A 160 -16.26 12.29 1.19
C MET A 160 -15.76 10.94 0.68
N LYS A 161 -15.83 10.71 -0.64
CA LYS A 161 -15.28 9.49 -1.26
C LYS A 161 -13.75 9.45 -1.14
N LEU A 162 -13.06 10.59 -1.26
CA LEU A 162 -11.62 10.71 -1.05
C LEU A 162 -11.23 10.28 0.36
N PHE A 163 -11.98 10.71 1.39
CA PHE A 163 -11.72 10.33 2.77
C PHE A 163 -11.90 8.83 3.00
N ALA A 164 -12.94 8.23 2.42
CA ALA A 164 -13.17 6.79 2.47
C ALA A 164 -12.02 6.02 1.78
N PHE A 165 -11.60 6.49 0.59
CA PHE A 165 -10.45 5.93 -0.13
C PHE A 165 -9.17 6.01 0.69
N ALA A 166 -8.85 7.19 1.23
CA ALA A 166 -7.65 7.41 2.03
C ALA A 166 -7.65 6.50 3.27
N THR A 167 -8.79 6.37 3.95
CA THR A 167 -8.94 5.45 5.09
C THR A 167 -8.63 4.01 4.69
N HIS A 168 -9.16 3.54 3.55
CA HIS A 168 -8.87 2.20 3.05
C HIS A 168 -7.38 2.03 2.68
N LEU A 169 -6.78 3.03 2.04
CA LEU A 169 -5.37 3.01 1.68
C LEU A 169 -4.46 2.95 2.93
N LEU A 170 -4.79 3.70 3.98
CA LEU A 170 -4.10 3.66 5.27
C LEU A 170 -4.23 2.28 5.94
N GLN A 171 -5.38 1.61 5.82
CA GLN A 171 -5.56 0.24 6.29
C GLN A 171 -4.66 -0.74 5.54
N LEU A 172 -4.52 -0.60 4.21
CA LEU A 172 -3.60 -1.42 3.42
C LEU A 172 -2.15 -1.24 3.89
N PHE A 173 -1.71 0.00 4.11
CA PHE A 173 -0.36 0.27 4.64
C PHE A 173 -0.16 -0.30 6.03
N ARG A 174 -1.15 -0.20 6.92
CA ARG A 174 -1.11 -0.84 8.24
C ARG A 174 -0.91 -2.35 8.12
N THR A 175 -1.66 -3.01 7.25
CA THR A 175 -1.49 -4.44 6.99
C THR A 175 -0.10 -4.75 6.44
N GLY A 176 0.41 -3.92 5.52
CA GLY A 176 1.77 -4.01 5.00
C GLY A 176 2.84 -3.92 6.09
N LEU A 177 2.71 -2.97 7.03
CA LEU A 177 3.63 -2.84 8.16
C LEU A 177 3.60 -4.06 9.08
N ALA A 178 2.43 -4.67 9.27
CA ALA A 178 2.30 -5.91 10.03
C ALA A 178 2.94 -7.10 9.30
N THR A 179 2.75 -7.21 7.99
CA THR A 179 3.32 -8.27 7.14
C THR A 179 4.85 -8.18 7.07
N TYR A 180 5.40 -6.97 7.02
CA TYR A 180 6.84 -6.70 6.88
C TYR A 180 7.43 -6.05 8.13
N SER A 181 7.05 -6.54 9.32
CA SER A 181 7.46 -6.00 10.62
C SER A 181 8.90 -6.33 11.01
N GLN A 182 9.46 -7.41 10.46
CA GLN A 182 10.82 -7.89 10.77
C GLN A 182 11.90 -6.90 10.32
N VAL A 183 13.01 -6.80 11.08
CA VAL A 183 14.15 -5.91 10.79
C VAL A 183 14.72 -6.10 9.38
N ARG A 184 14.69 -7.32 8.83
CA ARG A 184 15.13 -7.60 7.45
C ARG A 184 14.41 -6.77 6.38
N TYR A 185 13.22 -6.23 6.66
CA TYR A 185 12.42 -5.45 5.72
C TYR A 185 12.46 -3.94 5.99
N ARG A 186 13.41 -3.45 6.80
CA ARG A 186 13.45 -2.06 7.29
C ARG A 186 13.25 -0.98 6.21
N GLY A 187 13.82 -1.12 5.02
CA GLY A 187 13.65 -0.19 3.92
C GLY A 187 12.27 -0.27 3.25
N ALA A 188 11.67 -1.46 3.16
CA ALA A 188 10.28 -1.62 2.76
C ALA A 188 9.34 -0.97 3.78
N THR A 189 9.54 -1.23 5.08
CA THR A 189 8.80 -0.60 6.18
C THR A 189 8.91 0.93 6.13
N LYS A 190 10.12 1.46 5.94
CA LYS A 190 10.35 2.91 5.75
C LYS A 190 9.62 3.47 4.53
N ARG A 191 9.53 2.73 3.42
CA ARG A 191 8.77 3.14 2.23
C ARG A 191 7.27 3.18 2.54
N ILE A 192 6.72 2.14 3.17
CA ILE A 192 5.30 2.10 3.56
C ILE A 192 4.97 3.25 4.52
N CYS A 193 5.82 3.52 5.52
CA CYS A 193 5.62 4.67 6.42
C CYS A 193 5.63 6.02 5.69
N ARG A 194 6.49 6.20 4.68
CA ARG A 194 6.49 7.41 3.85
C ARG A 194 5.20 7.55 3.04
N LEU A 195 4.70 6.46 2.46
CA LEU A 195 3.44 6.46 1.72
C LEU A 195 2.24 6.78 2.63
N LEU A 196 2.24 6.21 3.84
CA LEU A 196 1.26 6.53 4.87
C LEU A 196 1.28 8.03 5.19
N ARG A 197 2.47 8.60 5.43
CA ARG A 197 2.63 10.03 5.68
C ARG A 197 2.15 10.88 4.51
N HIS A 198 2.61 10.60 3.29
CA HIS A 198 2.20 11.35 2.09
C HIS A 198 0.68 11.29 1.88
N THR A 199 0.05 10.15 2.16
CA THR A 199 -1.41 10.03 2.11
C THR A 199 -2.06 11.01 3.08
N VAL A 200 -1.63 11.05 4.34
CA VAL A 200 -2.20 11.99 5.31
C VAL A 200 -1.94 13.44 4.92
N GLU A 201 -0.71 13.76 4.50
CA GLU A 201 -0.30 15.11 4.06
C GLU A 201 -1.17 15.57 2.89
N TYR A 202 -1.21 14.82 1.78
CA TYR A 202 -1.95 15.23 0.58
C TYR A 202 -3.45 15.39 0.81
N ILE A 203 -4.05 14.49 1.61
CA ILE A 203 -5.48 14.57 1.92
C ILE A 203 -5.78 15.77 2.84
N THR A 204 -4.89 16.04 3.79
CA THR A 204 -5.02 17.21 4.69
C THR A 204 -4.86 18.52 3.92
N ASP A 205 -3.87 18.61 3.02
CA ASP A 205 -3.65 19.79 2.17
C ASP A 205 -4.84 20.03 1.24
N HIS A 206 -5.38 18.96 0.65
CA HIS A 206 -6.58 19.03 -0.19
C HIS A 206 -7.80 19.47 0.61
N TRP A 207 -7.97 18.95 1.83
CA TRP A 207 -9.04 19.35 2.74
C TRP A 207 -8.97 20.83 3.12
N GLN A 208 -7.78 21.32 3.50
CA GLN A 208 -7.57 22.73 3.84
C GLN A 208 -7.87 23.64 2.65
N SER A 209 -7.42 23.24 1.45
CA SER A 209 -7.71 23.97 0.21
C SER A 209 -9.23 24.00 -0.07
N PHE A 210 -9.91 22.87 0.13
CA PHE A 210 -11.35 22.72 -0.10
C PHE A 210 -12.15 23.58 0.88
N LEU A 211 -11.80 23.54 2.16
CA LEU A 211 -12.41 24.39 3.19
C LEU A 211 -12.19 25.87 2.88
N SER A 212 -10.97 26.26 2.52
CA SER A 212 -10.65 27.66 2.21
C SER A 212 -11.52 28.16 1.06
N LEU A 213 -11.61 27.41 -0.05
CA LEU A 213 -12.47 27.75 -1.19
C LEU A 213 -13.94 27.97 -0.76
N HIS A 214 -14.48 27.06 0.04
CA HIS A 214 -15.85 27.16 0.50
C HIS A 214 -16.06 28.25 1.55
N GLN A 215 -15.09 28.53 2.44
CA GLN A 215 -15.12 29.63 3.40
C GLN A 215 -15.07 31.00 2.71
N TYR A 216 -14.26 31.16 1.66
CA TYR A 216 -14.27 32.34 0.81
C TYR A 216 -15.64 32.52 0.13
N SER A 217 -16.23 31.45 -0.41
CA SER A 217 -17.60 31.48 -0.95
C SER A 217 -18.66 31.80 0.12
N LEU A 218 -18.46 31.39 1.37
CA LEU A 218 -19.37 31.62 2.51
C LEU A 218 -19.31 33.08 2.99
N SER A 219 -18.13 33.71 2.99
CA SER A 219 -17.96 35.12 3.40
C SER A 219 -18.69 36.13 2.48
N HIS A 220 -19.05 35.71 1.27
CA HIS A 220 -19.82 36.50 0.29
C HIS A 220 -21.34 36.21 0.30
N SER A 221 -21.82 35.29 1.15
CA SER A 221 -23.26 34.94 1.26
C SER A 221 -23.76 35.06 2.69
N THR A 222 -24.51 36.14 2.97
CA THR A 222 -24.93 36.57 4.33
C THR A 222 -25.81 35.54 5.07
N ALA A 223 -26.43 34.59 4.36
CA ALA A 223 -27.39 33.65 4.94
C ALA A 223 -26.77 32.43 5.64
N MET A 224 -25.49 32.11 5.39
CA MET A 224 -24.84 30.90 5.98
C MET A 224 -23.80 31.16 7.07
N SER A 225 -23.47 32.42 7.41
CA SER A 225 -22.62 32.71 8.58
C SER A 225 -23.15 32.12 9.89
N GLN A 226 -24.48 31.96 10.02
CA GLN A 226 -25.11 31.31 11.17
C GLN A 226 -24.87 29.79 11.21
N ALA A 227 -24.71 29.14 10.05
CA ALA A 227 -24.45 27.70 9.96
C ALA A 227 -22.97 27.36 10.26
N VAL A 228 -22.05 28.24 9.87
CA VAL A 228 -20.62 28.09 10.19
C VAL A 228 -20.37 28.21 11.70
N ALA A 229 -21.00 29.19 12.36
CA ALA A 229 -20.94 29.32 13.83
C ALA A 229 -21.51 28.10 14.56
N HIS A 230 -22.49 27.40 13.96
CA HIS A 230 -23.05 26.17 14.49
C HIS A 230 -22.15 24.93 14.27
N LEU A 231 -21.33 24.92 13.20
CA LEU A 231 -20.37 23.84 12.98
C LEU A 231 -19.12 24.00 13.87
N GLU A 232 -18.66 25.23 14.09
CA GLU A 232 -17.58 25.52 15.03
C GLU A 232 -17.95 25.14 16.47
N SER A 233 -19.21 25.36 16.89
CA SER A 233 -19.68 24.94 18.22
C SER A 233 -19.76 23.41 18.38
N LEU A 234 -20.10 22.68 17.30
CA LEU A 234 -20.05 21.23 17.28
C LEU A 234 -18.61 20.71 17.33
N GLN A 235 -17.68 21.33 16.61
CA GLN A 235 -16.27 20.94 16.59
C GLN A 235 -15.60 21.14 17.96
N VAL A 236 -15.91 22.23 18.65
CA VAL A 236 -15.48 22.44 20.05
C VAL A 236 -16.05 21.36 20.98
N SER A 237 -17.30 20.93 20.78
CA SER A 237 -17.90 19.87 21.61
C SER A 237 -17.25 18.50 21.40
N TYR A 238 -16.85 18.14 20.17
CA TYR A 238 -16.15 16.88 19.91
C TYR A 238 -14.71 16.87 20.42
N CYS A 239 -14.01 18.01 20.43
CA CYS A 239 -12.66 18.15 20.99
C CYS A 239 -12.59 18.06 22.52
N VAL A 240 -13.71 18.14 23.23
CA VAL A 240 -13.78 18.02 24.70
C VAL A 240 -14.14 16.59 25.15
N VAL A 241 -14.56 15.73 24.21
CA VAL A 241 -15.04 14.37 24.48
C VAL A 241 -13.98 13.29 24.18
N PHE A 242 -12.82 13.67 23.66
CA PHE A 242 -11.60 12.85 23.55
C PHE A 242 -10.46 13.50 24.33
#